data_AF-A0A8D2PH64-F1
#
_entry.id   AF-A0A8D2PH64-F1
#
_cell.length_a   1.000
_cell.length_b   1.000
_cell.length_c   1.000
_cell.angle_alpha   90.00
_cell.angle_beta   90.00
_cell.angle_gamma   90.00
#
_symmetry.space_group_name_H-M   'P 1'
#
loop_
_entity.id
_entity.type
_entity.pdbx_description
1 polymer ?
#
loop_
_entity_poly.entity_id
_entity_poly.type
_entity_poly.pdbx_seq_one_letter_code
_entity_poly.pdbx_strand_id
1 'polypeptide(L)'
;SAIELNPSNAIYYGNRSLAYLRTECYGYALADATRAVQLDAKYVKGYYRRAASNMALGKFKAALRDYETVREWGQRVGDISGVSVCSLGSVSIEDEYSGPKLEDGKVTLAFMKDLMQWYKDQKKLHRKCAYQILVQVKEVLAKLPTLVETTLKETEKVTVCGDTHGQFYDLLNIFELNGLPSEANPYIFNGDFVDRGSFSVEVILTLFGFKLLYPDHFHLLRGNHETDNMNQIYGFEGEVKAKYTAQMFALFSEVFEWLPLAQCINGKVLIMHGGLFSEDGVTLDDIRKIERNRQPPDSGPMCDLLWSDPQPQNGRSVSKRGVSCQFGPDVTKRFLERNRLELIIRSHEVKPEGYEVAHDGRCVTVFSAPNYCDQMGNKGSYIHLRGSDLRPDFHQFTAVVRPQNPPRAPPNLTQGIPSTSGAPKSPREPQNLPLPPSI
;
A
#
# COMPACT_ATOMS: atom_id res chain seq x y z
N SER A 1 7.56 30.44 3.59
CA SER A 1 6.66 29.76 2.64
C SER A 1 5.40 30.60 2.37
N ALA A 2 4.57 30.24 1.40
CA ALA A 2 3.32 30.98 1.09
C ALA A 2 2.32 31.05 2.26
N ILE A 3 2.27 30.01 3.11
CA ILE A 3 1.38 29.97 4.28
C ILE A 3 1.92 30.84 5.43
N GLU A 4 3.25 30.93 5.61
CA GLU A 4 3.84 31.86 6.58
C GLU A 4 3.56 33.33 6.21
N LEU A 5 3.55 33.67 4.92
CA LEU A 5 3.29 35.03 4.44
C LEU A 5 1.80 35.42 4.49
N ASN A 6 0.88 34.46 4.38
CA ASN A 6 -0.56 34.69 4.51
C ASN A 6 -1.27 33.44 5.10
N PRO A 7 -1.32 33.31 6.44
CA PRO A 7 -1.94 32.17 7.14
C PRO A 7 -3.48 32.26 7.23
N SER A 8 -4.09 33.21 6.53
CA SER A 8 -5.54 33.42 6.45
C SER A 8 -6.18 32.87 5.16
N ASN A 9 -5.39 32.46 4.17
CA ASN A 9 -5.93 32.02 2.88
C ASN A 9 -6.30 30.53 2.85
N ALA A 10 -7.59 30.22 2.86
CA ALA A 10 -8.14 28.86 2.82
C ALA A 10 -7.64 28.01 1.62
N ILE A 11 -7.35 28.64 0.48
CA ILE A 11 -6.89 27.95 -0.73
C ILE A 11 -5.52 27.32 -0.50
N TYR A 12 -4.64 27.97 0.27
CA TYR A 12 -3.28 27.49 0.50
C TYR A 12 -3.27 26.21 1.34
N TYR A 13 -3.98 26.23 2.47
CA TYR A 13 -4.20 25.03 3.30
C TYR A 13 -4.91 23.94 2.52
N GLY A 14 -5.94 24.28 1.74
CA GLY A 14 -6.61 23.31 0.87
C GLY A 14 -5.65 22.64 -0.12
N ASN A 15 -4.81 23.41 -0.81
CA ASN A 15 -3.90 22.86 -1.81
C ASN A 15 -2.77 22.04 -1.18
N ARG A 16 -2.27 22.44 0.00
CA ARG A 16 -1.31 21.63 0.77
C ARG A 16 -1.94 20.36 1.33
N SER A 17 -3.21 20.39 1.75
CA SER A 17 -4.00 19.19 2.07
C SER A 17 -4.10 18.22 0.89
N LEU A 18 -4.30 18.71 -0.35
CA LEU A 18 -4.28 17.84 -1.53
C LEU A 18 -2.89 17.26 -1.83
N ALA A 19 -1.82 18.02 -1.60
CA ALA A 19 -0.46 17.49 -1.70
C ALA A 19 -0.25 16.37 -0.66
N TYR A 20 -0.65 16.59 0.59
CA TYR A 20 -0.61 15.58 1.65
C TYR A 20 -1.48 14.35 1.35
N LEU A 21 -2.65 14.49 0.71
CA LEU A 21 -3.45 13.34 0.25
C LEU A 21 -2.69 12.51 -0.80
N ARG A 22 -1.96 13.14 -1.71
CA ARG A 22 -1.16 12.46 -2.74
C ARG A 22 0.10 11.80 -2.17
N THR A 23 0.61 12.28 -1.05
CA THR A 23 1.76 11.70 -0.32
C THR A 23 1.33 10.99 0.97
N GLU A 24 0.07 10.58 1.06
CA GLU A 24 -0.47 9.68 2.10
C GLU A 24 -0.40 10.19 3.55
N CYS A 25 -0.19 11.49 3.68
CA CYS A 25 -0.13 12.20 4.96
C CYS A 25 -1.55 12.56 5.42
N TYR A 26 -2.43 11.56 5.59
CA TYR A 26 -3.86 11.77 5.84
C TYR A 26 -4.17 12.59 7.10
N GLY A 27 -3.31 12.51 8.14
CA GLY A 27 -3.42 13.32 9.35
C GLY A 27 -3.14 14.80 9.09
N TYR A 28 -2.06 15.10 8.38
CA TYR A 28 -1.75 16.49 7.98
C TYR A 28 -2.77 17.02 6.94
N ALA A 29 -3.24 16.16 6.03
CA ALA A 29 -4.30 16.50 5.09
C ALA A 29 -5.62 16.86 5.79
N LEU A 30 -6.01 16.09 6.83
CA LEU A 30 -7.17 16.35 7.67
C LEU A 30 -7.03 17.66 8.44
N ALA A 31 -5.86 17.92 9.04
CA ALA A 31 -5.59 19.16 9.77
C ALA A 31 -5.67 20.39 8.85
N ASP A 32 -5.00 20.37 7.70
CA ASP A 32 -5.04 21.46 6.73
C ASP A 32 -6.42 21.65 6.10
N ALA A 33 -7.15 20.56 5.77
CA ALA A 33 -8.51 20.67 5.26
C ALA A 33 -9.47 21.27 6.31
N THR A 34 -9.30 20.89 7.58
CA THR A 34 -10.04 21.49 8.70
C THR A 34 -9.72 22.97 8.84
N ARG A 35 -8.45 23.36 8.73
CA ARG A 35 -8.05 24.78 8.75
C ARG A 35 -8.60 25.56 7.55
N ALA A 36 -8.64 24.96 6.36
CA ALA A 36 -9.24 25.57 5.18
C ALA A 36 -10.74 25.85 5.38
N VAL A 37 -11.49 24.89 5.93
CA VAL A 37 -12.91 25.04 6.25
C VAL A 37 -13.16 26.05 7.38
N GLN A 38 -12.26 26.17 8.36
CA GLN A 38 -12.34 27.20 9.40
C GLN A 38 -12.11 28.62 8.86
N LEU A 39 -11.25 28.77 7.85
CA LEU A 39 -10.93 30.06 7.22
C LEU A 39 -11.99 30.49 6.19
N ASP A 40 -12.56 29.54 5.46
CA ASP A 40 -13.69 29.77 4.55
C ASP A 40 -14.68 28.60 4.63
N ALA A 41 -15.78 28.81 5.36
CA ALA A 41 -16.85 27.84 5.52
C ALA A 41 -17.64 27.57 4.23
N LYS A 42 -17.42 28.31 3.14
CA LYS A 42 -18.00 28.05 1.81
C LYS A 42 -17.02 27.35 0.86
N TYR A 43 -15.80 27.05 1.32
CA TYR A 43 -14.77 26.43 0.48
C TYR A 43 -15.03 24.93 0.28
N VAL A 44 -15.90 24.61 -0.68
CA VAL A 44 -16.32 23.23 -1.05
C VAL A 44 -15.15 22.25 -1.19
N LYS A 45 -14.03 22.67 -1.80
CA LYS A 45 -12.83 21.83 -1.93
C LYS A 45 -12.21 21.45 -0.58
N GLY A 46 -12.36 22.28 0.46
CA GLY A 46 -11.93 21.97 1.82
C GLY A 46 -12.72 20.80 2.40
N TYR A 47 -14.04 20.80 2.26
CA TYR A 47 -14.91 19.70 2.70
C TYR A 47 -14.60 18.39 1.97
N TYR A 48 -14.48 18.39 0.63
CA TYR A 48 -14.08 17.18 -0.11
C TYR A 48 -12.72 16.63 0.34
N ARG A 49 -11.72 17.49 0.56
CA ARG A 49 -10.39 17.08 1.04
C ARG A 49 -10.44 16.55 2.48
N ARG A 50 -11.29 17.12 3.33
CA ARG A 50 -11.54 16.65 4.70
C ARG A 50 -12.25 15.29 4.70
N ALA A 51 -13.27 15.14 3.87
CA ALA A 51 -13.99 13.88 3.68
C ALA A 51 -13.07 12.77 3.17
N ALA A 52 -12.25 13.03 2.14
CA ALA A 52 -11.26 12.08 1.63
C ALA A 52 -10.23 11.68 2.68
N SER A 53 -9.74 12.64 3.49
CA SER A 53 -8.83 12.35 4.61
C SER A 53 -9.51 11.49 5.68
N ASN A 54 -10.77 11.77 6.01
CA ASN A 54 -11.55 10.96 6.95
C ASN A 54 -11.85 9.55 6.40
N MET A 55 -12.13 9.39 5.10
CA MET A 55 -12.29 8.08 4.46
C MET A 55 -11.01 7.26 4.62
N ALA A 56 -9.85 7.80 4.22
CA ALA A 56 -8.54 7.14 4.34
C ALA A 56 -8.19 6.74 5.79
N LEU A 57 -8.73 7.46 6.79
CA LEU A 57 -8.57 7.15 8.21
C LEU A 57 -9.64 6.20 8.78
N GLY A 58 -10.49 5.58 7.94
CA GLY A 58 -11.61 4.72 8.38
C GLY A 58 -12.74 5.48 9.11
N LYS A 59 -12.69 6.81 9.14
CA LYS A 59 -13.64 7.69 9.87
C LYS A 59 -14.89 7.95 9.03
N PHE A 60 -15.54 6.89 8.56
CA PHE A 60 -16.67 6.94 7.61
C PHE A 60 -17.80 7.88 8.05
N LYS A 61 -18.19 7.87 9.34
CA LYS A 61 -19.21 8.79 9.88
C LYS A 61 -18.78 10.27 9.84
N ALA A 62 -17.49 10.56 9.92
CA ALA A 62 -16.98 11.93 9.80
C ALA A 62 -16.94 12.37 8.33
N ALA A 63 -16.50 11.49 7.43
CA ALA A 63 -16.53 11.73 5.99
C ALA A 63 -17.96 11.94 5.46
N LEU A 64 -18.92 11.14 5.92
CA LEU A 64 -20.33 11.25 5.53
C LEU A 64 -20.89 12.63 5.87
N ARG A 65 -20.64 13.16 7.08
CA ARG A 65 -21.08 14.53 7.46
C ARG A 65 -20.49 15.61 6.56
N ASP A 66 -19.24 15.47 6.13
CA ASP A 66 -18.62 16.41 5.18
C ASP A 66 -19.26 16.32 3.79
N TYR A 67 -19.54 15.11 3.29
CA TYR A 67 -20.26 14.91 2.04
C TYR A 67 -21.71 15.41 2.12
N GLU A 68 -22.40 15.21 3.24
CA GLU A 68 -23.75 15.70 3.49
C GLU A 68 -23.80 17.23 3.50
N THR A 69 -22.85 17.89 4.19
CA THR A 69 -22.74 19.36 4.18
C THR A 69 -22.59 19.91 2.76
N VAL A 70 -21.79 19.25 1.90
CA VAL A 70 -21.64 19.65 0.50
C VAL A 70 -22.89 19.32 -0.33
N ARG A 71 -23.55 18.18 -0.07
CA ARG A 71 -24.79 17.75 -0.73
C ARG A 71 -25.98 18.65 -0.37
N GLU A 72 -26.01 19.25 0.81
CA GLU A 72 -26.97 20.28 1.18
C GLU A 72 -26.82 21.56 0.34
N TRP A 73 -25.60 21.83 -0.16
CA TRP A 73 -25.34 22.92 -1.12
C TRP A 73 -25.53 22.51 -2.59
N GLY A 74 -25.83 21.23 -2.87
CA GLY A 74 -26.06 20.68 -4.20
C GLY A 74 -26.77 19.31 -4.17
N GLN A 75 -28.10 19.32 -4.26
CA GLN A 75 -28.94 18.12 -4.47
C GLN A 75 -28.53 17.38 -5.77
N ARG A 76 -28.71 16.06 -5.96
CA ARG A 76 -29.24 14.94 -5.15
C ARG A 76 -28.79 13.62 -5.83
N VAL A 77 -28.25 12.68 -5.07
CA VAL A 77 -28.09 11.20 -5.27
C VAL A 77 -27.65 10.67 -3.89
N GLY A 78 -27.84 9.42 -3.45
CA GLY A 78 -28.50 8.20 -3.96
C GLY A 78 -27.88 6.98 -3.23
N ASP A 79 -28.52 5.80 -3.23
CA ASP A 79 -28.09 4.68 -2.37
C ASP A 79 -28.19 3.30 -3.07
N ILE A 80 -27.32 2.34 -2.71
CA ILE A 80 -27.29 0.97 -3.26
C ILE A 80 -26.90 -0.05 -2.17
N SER A 81 -27.71 -1.10 -1.99
CA SER A 81 -27.49 -2.17 -1.00
C SER A 81 -27.67 -3.58 -1.58
N GLY A 82 -26.85 -4.54 -1.12
CA GLY A 82 -27.23 -5.96 -1.06
C GLY A 82 -26.36 -6.93 -1.88
N VAL A 83 -25.78 -7.93 -1.19
CA VAL A 83 -25.23 -9.17 -1.78
C VAL A 83 -25.58 -10.35 -0.87
N SER A 84 -25.95 -11.48 -1.47
CA SER A 84 -26.25 -12.76 -0.79
C SER A 84 -25.11 -13.77 -0.96
N VAL A 85 -25.05 -14.79 -0.09
CA VAL A 85 -24.02 -15.83 -0.05
C VAL A 85 -24.60 -17.17 -0.51
N CYS A 86 -23.81 -17.94 -1.27
CA CYS A 86 -24.13 -19.33 -1.61
C CYS A 86 -22.86 -20.20 -1.45
N SER A 87 -23.02 -21.46 -1.06
CA SER A 87 -21.93 -22.35 -0.63
C SER A 87 -21.17 -23.00 -1.80
N LEU A 88 -19.84 -23.13 -1.67
CA LEU A 88 -19.03 -23.89 -2.63
C LEU A 88 -19.18 -25.40 -2.37
N GLY A 89 -19.93 -26.08 -3.23
CA GLY A 89 -20.15 -27.53 -3.15
C GLY A 89 -20.24 -28.28 -4.49
N SER A 90 -19.88 -27.65 -5.63
CA SER A 90 -20.02 -28.28 -6.96
C SER A 90 -19.26 -27.62 -8.12
N VAL A 91 -18.21 -26.82 -7.87
CA VAL A 91 -17.51 -26.09 -8.96
C VAL A 91 -16.57 -27.04 -9.74
N SER A 92 -17.06 -27.53 -10.89
CA SER A 92 -16.21 -28.05 -11.97
C SER A 92 -15.38 -26.92 -12.59
N ILE A 93 -14.31 -27.29 -13.31
CA ILE A 93 -13.67 -26.39 -14.27
C ILE A 93 -14.38 -26.65 -15.60
N GLU A 94 -14.81 -25.61 -16.30
CA GLU A 94 -15.46 -25.76 -17.61
C GLU A 94 -14.44 -26.30 -18.63
N ASP A 95 -14.86 -27.18 -19.54
CA ASP A 95 -13.95 -27.89 -20.46
C ASP A 95 -13.25 -26.93 -21.44
N GLU A 96 -13.87 -25.78 -21.71
CA GLU A 96 -13.32 -24.69 -22.54
C GLU A 96 -12.18 -23.91 -21.85
N TYR A 97 -11.95 -24.09 -20.54
CA TYR A 97 -10.88 -23.41 -19.84
C TYR A 97 -9.51 -24.05 -20.14
N SER A 98 -8.75 -23.36 -20.98
CA SER A 98 -7.40 -23.68 -21.44
C SER A 98 -6.27 -23.04 -20.62
N GLY A 99 -6.59 -22.33 -19.54
CA GLY A 99 -5.61 -21.68 -18.68
C GLY A 99 -4.94 -22.62 -17.66
N PRO A 100 -4.03 -22.09 -16.83
CA PRO A 100 -3.30 -22.86 -15.81
C PRO A 100 -4.24 -23.61 -14.85
N LYS A 101 -3.90 -24.87 -14.56
CA LYS A 101 -4.61 -25.78 -13.65
C LYS A 101 -3.61 -26.34 -12.63
N LEU A 102 -4.01 -26.45 -11.36
CA LEU A 102 -3.19 -27.04 -10.30
C LEU A 102 -3.05 -28.55 -10.51
N GLU A 103 -1.84 -29.08 -10.38
CA GLU A 103 -1.56 -30.53 -10.50
C GLU A 103 -1.96 -31.22 -9.19
N ASP A 104 -3.00 -32.06 -9.22
CA ASP A 104 -3.62 -32.68 -8.04
C ASP A 104 -3.93 -31.69 -6.90
N GLY A 105 -4.27 -30.44 -7.26
CA GLY A 105 -4.55 -29.34 -6.33
C GLY A 105 -3.31 -28.66 -5.76
N LYS A 106 -2.10 -29.12 -6.09
CA LYS A 106 -0.81 -28.53 -5.67
C LYS A 106 -0.32 -27.48 -6.66
N VAL A 107 0.43 -26.52 -6.14
CA VAL A 107 1.19 -25.56 -6.94
C VAL A 107 2.51 -26.20 -7.37
N THR A 108 2.87 -26.08 -8.65
CA THR A 108 4.15 -26.53 -9.20
C THR A 108 4.88 -25.38 -9.88
N LEU A 109 6.19 -25.52 -10.14
CA LEU A 109 6.95 -24.52 -10.88
C LEU A 109 6.45 -24.36 -12.33
N ALA A 110 5.91 -25.43 -12.94
CA ALA A 110 5.28 -25.37 -14.25
C ALA A 110 4.02 -24.49 -14.19
N PHE A 111 3.10 -24.80 -13.28
CA PHE A 111 1.91 -23.98 -13.03
C PHE A 111 2.24 -22.51 -12.77
N MET A 112 3.29 -22.21 -11.97
CA MET A 112 3.69 -20.83 -11.69
C MET A 112 4.19 -20.08 -12.94
N LYS A 113 4.95 -20.73 -13.81
CA LYS A 113 5.40 -20.14 -15.09
C LYS A 113 4.22 -19.87 -16.02
N ASP A 114 3.32 -20.84 -16.15
CA ASP A 114 2.11 -20.70 -16.97
C ASP A 114 1.18 -19.62 -16.41
N LEU A 115 1.06 -19.51 -15.08
CA LEU A 115 0.28 -18.48 -14.39
C LEU A 115 0.82 -17.08 -14.67
N MET A 116 2.13 -16.88 -14.52
CA MET A 116 2.76 -15.58 -14.82
C MET A 116 2.57 -15.18 -16.29
N GLN A 117 2.71 -16.12 -17.23
CA GLN A 117 2.45 -15.85 -18.65
C GLN A 117 0.98 -15.55 -18.92
N TRP A 118 0.05 -16.30 -18.32
CA TRP A 118 -1.40 -16.10 -18.44
C TRP A 118 -1.82 -14.70 -17.96
N TYR A 119 -1.25 -14.24 -16.84
CA TYR A 119 -1.44 -12.89 -16.32
C TYR A 119 -0.75 -11.80 -17.15
N LYS A 120 0.44 -12.07 -17.73
CA LYS A 120 1.12 -11.17 -18.67
C LYS A 120 0.28 -10.93 -19.93
N ASP A 121 -0.49 -11.93 -20.36
CA ASP A 121 -1.47 -11.86 -21.44
C ASP A 121 -2.83 -11.23 -20.99
N GLN A 122 -2.95 -10.71 -19.77
CA GLN A 122 -4.17 -10.16 -19.16
C GLN A 122 -5.34 -11.16 -19.04
N LYS A 123 -5.06 -12.47 -19.02
CA LYS A 123 -6.08 -13.51 -18.86
C LYS A 123 -6.27 -13.86 -17.38
N LYS A 124 -7.47 -14.30 -17.02
CA LYS A 124 -7.86 -14.57 -15.61
C LYS A 124 -7.67 -16.04 -15.24
N LEU A 125 -7.04 -16.32 -14.09
CA LEU A 125 -6.97 -17.67 -13.51
C LEU A 125 -8.37 -18.15 -13.12
N HIS A 126 -8.71 -19.42 -13.41
CA HIS A 126 -10.02 -19.96 -13.04
C HIS A 126 -10.28 -19.90 -11.53
N ARG A 127 -11.51 -19.50 -11.16
CA ARG A 127 -11.98 -19.30 -9.78
C ARG A 127 -11.66 -20.47 -8.84
N LYS A 128 -11.77 -21.71 -9.31
CA LYS A 128 -11.48 -22.91 -8.50
C LYS A 128 -10.01 -22.94 -8.04
N CYS A 129 -9.08 -22.67 -8.95
CA CYS A 129 -7.65 -22.64 -8.65
C CYS A 129 -7.30 -21.47 -7.72
N ALA A 130 -7.92 -20.29 -7.92
CA ALA A 130 -7.77 -19.17 -7.00
C ALA A 130 -8.26 -19.51 -5.57
N TYR A 131 -9.44 -20.11 -5.42
CA TYR A 131 -9.93 -20.61 -4.12
C TYR A 131 -8.99 -21.66 -3.50
N GLN A 132 -8.49 -22.61 -4.30
CA GLN A 132 -7.55 -23.64 -3.81
C GLN A 132 -6.22 -23.05 -3.33
N ILE A 133 -5.70 -22.01 -4.00
CA ILE A 133 -4.51 -21.27 -3.55
C ILE A 133 -4.79 -20.56 -2.22
N LEU A 134 -5.92 -19.86 -2.11
CA LEU A 134 -6.26 -19.08 -0.92
C LEU A 134 -6.51 -19.95 0.32
N VAL A 135 -7.21 -21.09 0.17
CA VAL A 135 -7.43 -22.03 1.28
C VAL A 135 -6.09 -22.61 1.77
N GLN A 136 -5.26 -23.11 0.85
CA GLN A 136 -3.96 -23.69 1.21
C GLN A 136 -3.01 -22.64 1.82
N VAL A 137 -2.97 -21.42 1.29
CA VAL A 137 -2.05 -20.40 1.80
C VAL A 137 -2.51 -19.87 3.16
N LYS A 138 -3.82 -19.83 3.43
CA LYS A 138 -4.37 -19.57 4.78
C LYS A 138 -3.87 -20.62 5.77
N GLU A 139 -3.91 -21.90 5.43
CA GLU A 139 -3.43 -22.99 6.29
C GLU A 139 -1.92 -22.94 6.55
N VAL A 140 -1.12 -22.47 5.58
CA VAL A 140 0.32 -22.26 5.75
C VAL A 140 0.58 -21.05 6.65
N LEU A 141 -0.03 -19.90 6.34
CA LEU A 141 0.19 -18.65 7.08
C LEU A 141 -0.31 -18.74 8.54
N ALA A 142 -1.42 -19.44 8.80
CA ALA A 142 -1.98 -19.60 10.13
C ALA A 142 -1.08 -20.41 11.10
N LYS A 143 -0.15 -21.21 10.56
CA LYS A 143 0.84 -21.97 11.35
C LYS A 143 2.10 -21.16 11.69
N LEU A 144 2.30 -19.99 11.05
CA LEU A 144 3.48 -19.16 11.27
C LEU A 144 3.34 -18.32 12.57
N PRO A 145 4.44 -18.05 13.28
CA PRO A 145 4.46 -17.06 14.35
C PRO A 145 4.27 -15.64 13.80
N THR A 146 3.90 -14.69 14.67
CA THR A 146 3.70 -13.29 14.26
C THR A 146 5.02 -12.57 13.93
N LEU A 147 6.11 -12.96 14.59
CA LEU A 147 7.48 -12.68 14.18
C LEU A 147 8.06 -13.97 13.57
N VAL A 148 8.32 -13.98 12.27
CA VAL A 148 9.06 -15.07 11.61
C VAL A 148 10.54 -14.92 11.93
N GLU A 149 11.24 -16.03 12.18
CA GLU A 149 12.67 -16.03 12.46
C GLU A 149 13.39 -16.92 11.44
N THR A 150 14.42 -16.38 10.81
CA THR A 150 15.12 -17.03 9.69
C THR A 150 16.63 -17.00 9.92
N THR A 151 17.27 -18.15 9.73
CA THR A 151 18.73 -18.28 9.80
C THR A 151 19.29 -18.46 8.40
N LEU A 152 20.08 -17.50 7.92
CA LEU A 152 20.89 -17.61 6.72
C LEU A 152 22.29 -18.12 7.08
N LYS A 153 22.71 -19.20 6.44
CA LYS A 153 24.10 -19.70 6.50
C LYS A 153 25.03 -18.73 5.76
N GLU A 154 26.33 -18.78 6.06
CA GLU A 154 27.35 -17.85 5.52
C GLU A 154 27.32 -17.69 3.99
N THR A 155 27.03 -18.76 3.25
CA THR A 155 26.97 -18.80 1.78
C THR A 155 25.60 -18.45 1.19
N GLU A 156 24.56 -18.31 2.01
CA GLU A 156 23.19 -18.08 1.57
C GLU A 156 22.91 -16.57 1.42
N LYS A 157 22.04 -16.23 0.46
CA LYS A 157 21.49 -14.88 0.29
C LYS A 157 19.98 -14.89 0.44
N VAL A 158 19.38 -13.74 0.74
CA VAL A 158 17.94 -13.50 0.57
C VAL A 158 17.71 -12.14 -0.09
N THR A 159 16.66 -12.06 -0.90
CA THR A 159 16.20 -10.80 -1.50
C THR A 159 15.08 -10.20 -0.66
N VAL A 160 15.18 -8.91 -0.30
CA VAL A 160 14.10 -8.17 0.37
C VAL A 160 13.52 -7.13 -0.59
N CYS A 161 12.24 -7.30 -0.92
CA CYS A 161 11.44 -6.35 -1.69
C CYS A 161 10.52 -5.57 -0.75
N GLY A 162 10.29 -4.30 -1.05
CA GLY A 162 9.26 -3.48 -0.41
C GLY A 162 7.93 -3.55 -1.16
N ASP A 163 7.15 -2.48 -1.03
CA ASP A 163 5.82 -2.31 -1.61
C ASP A 163 5.81 -2.61 -3.12
N THR A 164 4.76 -3.27 -3.61
CA THR A 164 4.58 -3.59 -5.04
C THR A 164 3.24 -3.13 -5.62
N HIS A 165 2.23 -2.87 -4.78
CA HIS A 165 0.99 -2.16 -5.11
C HIS A 165 0.36 -2.51 -6.47
N GLY A 166 0.14 -3.79 -6.73
CA GLY A 166 -0.49 -4.25 -7.97
C GLY A 166 0.26 -3.91 -9.27
N GLN A 167 1.55 -3.59 -9.22
CA GLN A 167 2.40 -3.35 -10.39
C GLN A 167 2.96 -4.67 -10.95
N PHE A 168 2.07 -5.58 -11.37
CA PHE A 168 2.40 -6.96 -11.77
C PHE A 168 3.56 -7.10 -12.77
N TYR A 169 3.64 -6.21 -13.77
CA TYR A 169 4.70 -6.27 -14.77
C TYR A 169 6.08 -5.88 -14.20
N ASP A 170 6.13 -5.02 -13.18
CA ASP A 170 7.38 -4.72 -12.46
C ASP A 170 7.76 -5.89 -11.53
N LEU A 171 6.79 -6.61 -10.96
CA LEU A 171 7.05 -7.86 -10.23
C LEU A 171 7.71 -8.91 -11.15
N LEU A 172 7.21 -9.06 -12.38
CA LEU A 172 7.87 -9.91 -13.38
C LEU A 172 9.29 -9.42 -13.71
N ASN A 173 9.50 -8.11 -13.83
CA ASN A 173 10.82 -7.52 -14.06
C ASN A 173 11.79 -7.80 -12.90
N ILE A 174 11.35 -7.77 -11.64
CA ILE A 174 12.18 -8.20 -10.49
C ILE A 174 12.63 -9.66 -10.68
N PHE A 175 11.71 -10.56 -11.04
CA PHE A 175 12.04 -11.97 -11.27
C PHE A 175 12.91 -12.22 -12.51
N GLU A 176 12.84 -11.35 -13.52
CA GLU A 176 13.71 -11.40 -14.70
C GLU A 176 15.14 -10.91 -14.37
N LEU A 177 15.26 -9.79 -13.65
CA LEU A 177 16.53 -9.19 -13.25
C LEU A 177 17.28 -9.98 -12.17
N ASN A 178 16.55 -10.55 -11.21
CA ASN A 178 17.13 -11.19 -10.01
C ASN A 178 16.88 -12.72 -9.94
N GLY A 179 16.28 -13.28 -10.98
CA GLY A 179 15.91 -14.70 -11.05
C GLY A 179 14.64 -15.04 -10.26
N LEU A 180 13.98 -16.11 -10.67
CA LEU A 180 12.75 -16.59 -10.02
C LEU A 180 12.98 -17.01 -8.57
N PRO A 181 11.94 -16.96 -7.73
CA PRO A 181 11.96 -17.55 -6.39
C PRO A 181 12.29 -19.05 -6.45
N SER A 182 13.14 -19.50 -5.52
CA SER A 182 13.46 -20.91 -5.29
C SER A 182 14.14 -21.06 -3.93
N GLU A 183 14.39 -22.30 -3.49
CA GLU A 183 15.17 -22.57 -2.27
C GLU A 183 16.55 -21.91 -2.30
N ALA A 184 17.20 -21.87 -3.47
CA ALA A 184 18.51 -21.22 -3.68
C ALA A 184 18.43 -19.70 -3.94
N ASN A 185 17.22 -19.14 -4.11
CA ASN A 185 17.00 -17.71 -4.34
C ASN A 185 15.76 -17.25 -3.55
N PRO A 186 15.84 -17.21 -2.21
CA PRO A 186 14.71 -16.86 -1.36
C PRO A 186 14.37 -15.37 -1.42
N TYR A 187 13.10 -15.05 -1.15
CA TYR A 187 12.54 -13.71 -1.19
C TYR A 187 11.69 -13.40 0.04
N ILE A 188 11.74 -12.14 0.48
CA ILE A 188 10.85 -11.53 1.46
C ILE A 188 10.17 -10.35 0.75
N PHE A 189 8.84 -10.35 0.64
CA PHE A 189 8.07 -9.17 0.24
C PHE A 189 7.45 -8.53 1.48
N ASN A 190 7.86 -7.29 1.75
CA ASN A 190 7.60 -6.59 3.01
C ASN A 190 6.35 -5.70 2.93
N GLY A 191 5.19 -6.34 2.76
CA GLY A 191 3.87 -5.70 2.72
C GLY A 191 3.51 -5.00 1.42
N ASP A 192 2.27 -4.52 1.37
CA ASP A 192 1.69 -3.66 0.33
C ASP A 192 1.83 -4.26 -1.08
N PHE A 193 1.24 -5.44 -1.22
CA PHE A 193 1.16 -6.20 -2.46
C PHE A 193 0.07 -5.68 -3.39
N VAL A 194 -0.99 -5.15 -2.80
CA VAL A 194 -2.25 -4.78 -3.47
C VAL A 194 -2.54 -3.29 -3.37
N ASP A 195 -3.69 -2.90 -3.92
CA ASP A 195 -4.19 -1.52 -4.06
C ASP A 195 -3.37 -0.64 -5.00
N ARG A 196 -3.97 0.47 -5.43
CA ARG A 196 -3.44 1.47 -6.39
C ARG A 196 -3.24 0.96 -7.81
N GLY A 197 -2.37 -0.03 -7.99
CA GLY A 197 -2.13 -0.68 -9.29
C GLY A 197 -3.28 -1.58 -9.69
N SER A 198 -3.64 -1.52 -10.96
CA SER A 198 -4.80 -2.21 -11.55
C SER A 198 -4.59 -3.71 -11.82
N PHE A 199 -3.50 -4.29 -11.33
CA PHE A 199 -3.14 -5.71 -11.46
C PHE A 199 -2.83 -6.34 -10.08
N SER A 200 -3.56 -5.92 -9.04
CA SER A 200 -3.37 -6.38 -7.66
C SER A 200 -3.68 -7.86 -7.50
N VAL A 201 -4.69 -8.39 -8.19
CA VAL A 201 -5.08 -9.80 -8.19
C VAL A 201 -3.98 -10.68 -8.79
N GLU A 202 -3.34 -10.24 -9.87
CA GLU A 202 -2.25 -10.95 -10.53
C GLU A 202 -0.99 -10.99 -9.66
N VAL A 203 -0.65 -9.87 -9.00
CA VAL A 203 0.42 -9.82 -7.99
C VAL A 203 0.14 -10.83 -6.87
N ILE A 204 -0.98 -10.69 -6.15
CA ILE A 204 -1.19 -11.44 -4.91
C ILE A 204 -1.34 -12.95 -5.13
N LEU A 205 -1.99 -13.37 -6.22
CA LEU A 205 -2.10 -14.81 -6.54
C LEU A 205 -0.76 -15.39 -7.01
N THR A 206 0.10 -14.59 -7.64
CA THR A 206 1.48 -15.02 -7.96
C THR A 206 2.32 -15.15 -6.69
N LEU A 207 2.23 -14.18 -5.77
CA LEU A 207 2.94 -14.22 -4.49
C LEU A 207 2.46 -15.39 -3.61
N PHE A 208 1.15 -15.63 -3.48
CA PHE A 208 0.63 -16.78 -2.77
C PHE A 208 0.97 -18.12 -3.44
N GLY A 209 1.02 -18.16 -4.77
CA GLY A 209 1.53 -19.33 -5.51
C GLY A 209 2.97 -19.67 -5.13
N PHE A 210 3.88 -18.70 -5.14
CA PHE A 210 5.26 -18.93 -4.69
C PHE A 210 5.35 -19.23 -3.19
N LYS A 211 4.46 -18.69 -2.35
CA LYS A 211 4.38 -19.04 -0.92
C LYS A 211 3.98 -20.51 -0.70
N LEU A 212 3.16 -21.08 -1.57
CA LEU A 212 2.81 -22.51 -1.53
C LEU A 212 3.89 -23.39 -2.12
N LEU A 213 4.60 -22.93 -3.15
CA LEU A 213 5.66 -23.68 -3.81
C LEU A 213 6.95 -23.75 -2.97
N TYR A 214 7.30 -22.66 -2.27
CA TYR A 214 8.52 -22.52 -1.47
C TYR A 214 8.21 -21.95 -0.08
N PRO A 215 7.46 -22.66 0.79
CA PRO A 215 6.93 -22.12 2.03
C PRO A 215 7.99 -21.61 3.02
N ASP A 216 9.18 -22.19 3.02
CA ASP A 216 10.28 -21.82 3.93
C ASP A 216 11.30 -20.83 3.33
N HIS A 217 11.15 -20.51 2.04
CA HIS A 217 12.09 -19.67 1.27
C HIS A 217 11.39 -18.47 0.58
N PHE A 218 10.06 -18.42 0.61
CA PHE A 218 9.27 -17.29 0.15
C PHE A 218 8.45 -16.75 1.32
N HIS A 219 8.68 -15.50 1.68
CA HIS A 219 8.09 -14.87 2.87
C HIS A 219 7.28 -13.64 2.47
N LEU A 220 6.10 -13.51 3.07
CA LEU A 220 5.18 -12.41 2.87
C LEU A 220 4.89 -11.82 4.25
N LEU A 221 5.19 -10.55 4.44
CA LEU A 221 4.85 -9.80 5.65
C LEU A 221 3.66 -8.90 5.37
N ARG A 222 2.83 -8.64 6.38
CA ARG A 222 1.65 -7.79 6.23
C ARG A 222 2.07 -6.32 6.11
N GLY A 223 1.53 -5.60 5.12
CA GLY A 223 1.56 -4.15 5.05
C GLY A 223 0.25 -3.53 5.51
N ASN A 224 0.13 -2.20 5.45
CA ASN A 224 -1.12 -1.54 5.81
C ASN A 224 -2.20 -1.73 4.73
N HIS A 225 -1.82 -1.99 3.48
CA HIS A 225 -2.74 -2.29 2.40
C HIS A 225 -3.26 -3.74 2.40
N GLU A 226 -2.75 -4.64 3.24
CA GLU A 226 -3.40 -5.94 3.51
C GLU A 226 -4.48 -5.80 4.62
N THR A 227 -5.38 -4.82 4.47
CA THR A 227 -6.47 -4.48 5.40
C THR A 227 -7.73 -4.01 4.68
N ASP A 228 -8.90 -4.28 5.26
CA ASP A 228 -10.21 -4.01 4.66
C ASP A 228 -10.43 -2.52 4.39
N ASN A 229 -10.07 -1.68 5.37
CA ASN A 229 -10.21 -0.22 5.28
C ASN A 229 -9.44 0.35 4.09
N MET A 230 -8.27 -0.22 3.77
CA MET A 230 -7.50 0.19 2.60
C MET A 230 -8.12 -0.37 1.31
N ASN A 231 -8.41 -1.68 1.28
CA ASN A 231 -8.86 -2.35 0.07
C ASN A 231 -10.20 -1.86 -0.48
N GLN A 232 -11.11 -1.42 0.41
CA GLN A 232 -12.38 -0.78 0.03
C GLN A 232 -12.19 0.57 -0.68
N ILE A 233 -11.10 1.29 -0.38
CA ILE A 233 -10.86 2.66 -0.85
C ILE A 233 -9.89 2.69 -2.02
N TYR A 234 -8.83 1.88 -2.00
CA TYR A 234 -7.69 2.02 -2.90
C TYR A 234 -7.64 1.00 -4.05
N GLY A 235 -8.64 0.12 -4.13
CA GLY A 235 -9.03 -0.53 -5.38
C GLY A 235 -9.08 -2.05 -5.35
N PHE A 236 -8.40 -2.73 -4.42
CA PHE A 236 -8.29 -4.18 -4.41
C PHE A 236 -9.64 -4.88 -4.23
N GLU A 237 -10.51 -4.39 -3.33
CA GLU A 237 -11.86 -4.94 -3.18
C GLU A 237 -12.65 -4.82 -4.50
N GLY A 238 -12.60 -3.65 -5.13
CA GLY A 238 -13.26 -3.39 -6.41
C GLY A 238 -12.62 -4.12 -7.60
N GLU A 239 -11.36 -4.55 -7.49
CA GLU A 239 -10.69 -5.39 -8.48
C GLU A 239 -11.09 -6.86 -8.31
N VAL A 240 -11.09 -7.38 -7.08
CA VAL A 240 -11.53 -8.75 -6.76
C VAL A 240 -13.01 -8.94 -7.06
N LYS A 241 -13.88 -7.97 -6.72
CA LYS A 241 -15.32 -8.02 -7.08
C LYS A 241 -15.56 -8.01 -8.59
N ALA A 242 -14.70 -7.34 -9.37
CA ALA A 242 -14.81 -7.29 -10.84
C ALA A 242 -14.24 -8.53 -11.53
N LYS A 243 -13.14 -9.09 -11.02
CA LYS A 243 -12.50 -10.30 -11.58
C LYS A 243 -13.19 -11.59 -11.09
N TYR A 244 -13.61 -11.64 -9.83
CA TYR A 244 -14.20 -12.81 -9.18
C TYR A 244 -15.58 -12.51 -8.54
N THR A 245 -15.67 -12.49 -7.21
CA THR A 245 -16.92 -12.26 -6.45
C THR A 245 -16.60 -11.59 -5.11
N ALA A 246 -17.62 -11.07 -4.42
CA ALA A 246 -17.45 -10.53 -3.06
C ALA A 246 -16.98 -11.59 -2.04
N GLN A 247 -17.37 -12.85 -2.21
CA GLN A 247 -16.92 -13.96 -1.35
C GLN A 247 -15.43 -14.27 -1.54
N MET A 248 -14.89 -14.08 -2.76
CA MET A 248 -13.45 -14.16 -2.99
C MET A 248 -12.70 -13.08 -2.21
N PHE A 249 -13.24 -11.86 -2.15
CA PHE A 249 -12.65 -10.77 -1.36
C PHE A 249 -12.68 -11.06 0.15
N ALA A 250 -13.80 -11.56 0.67
CA ALA A 250 -13.88 -11.97 2.07
C ALA A 250 -12.80 -13.00 2.43
N LEU A 251 -12.55 -13.99 1.55
CA LEU A 251 -11.48 -14.96 1.75
C LEU A 251 -10.08 -14.32 1.66
N PHE A 252 -9.85 -13.34 0.76
CA PHE A 252 -8.58 -12.59 0.75
C PHE A 252 -8.35 -11.85 2.07
N SER A 253 -9.36 -11.16 2.61
CA SER A 253 -9.30 -10.50 3.91
C SER A 253 -8.93 -11.48 5.03
N GLU A 254 -9.64 -12.61 5.12
CA GLU A 254 -9.33 -13.67 6.09
C GLU A 254 -7.91 -14.24 5.95
N VAL A 255 -7.35 -14.29 4.73
CA VAL A 255 -5.96 -14.74 4.48
C VAL A 255 -4.96 -13.66 4.93
N PHE A 256 -5.24 -12.39 4.62
CA PHE A 256 -4.39 -11.26 5.00
C PHE A 256 -4.24 -11.12 6.52
N GLU A 257 -5.27 -11.47 7.28
CA GLU A 257 -5.20 -11.50 8.74
C GLU A 257 -4.16 -12.50 9.29
N TRP A 258 -3.79 -13.55 8.54
CA TRP A 258 -2.77 -14.52 8.97
C TRP A 258 -1.35 -14.19 8.53
N LEU A 259 -1.12 -13.15 7.70
CA LEU A 259 0.22 -12.70 7.32
C LEU A 259 1.03 -12.27 8.56
N PRO A 260 2.26 -12.78 8.77
CA PRO A 260 3.16 -12.32 9.83
C PRO A 260 3.42 -10.81 9.76
N LEU A 261 3.66 -10.18 10.91
CA LEU A 261 3.83 -8.72 11.01
C LEU A 261 5.30 -8.29 10.91
N ALA A 262 6.23 -9.20 11.17
CA ALA A 262 7.66 -8.92 11.09
C ALA A 262 8.47 -10.21 10.81
N GLN A 263 9.72 -10.04 10.37
CA GLN A 263 10.69 -11.13 10.22
C GLN A 263 12.06 -10.72 10.76
N CYS A 264 12.71 -11.58 11.53
CA CYS A 264 14.06 -11.37 12.03
C CYS A 264 15.05 -12.34 11.37
N ILE A 265 16.13 -11.82 10.80
CA ILE A 265 17.20 -12.58 10.16
C ILE A 265 18.41 -12.64 11.09
N ASN A 266 18.89 -13.85 11.37
CA ASN A 266 20.05 -14.17 12.21
C ASN A 266 20.03 -13.54 13.62
N GLY A 267 18.87 -13.08 14.10
CA GLY A 267 18.78 -12.29 15.34
C GLY A 267 19.41 -10.90 15.25
N LYS A 268 19.64 -10.36 14.05
CA LYS A 268 20.40 -9.12 13.79
C LYS A 268 19.63 -8.07 12.98
N VAL A 269 18.91 -8.48 11.94
CA VAL A 269 18.13 -7.57 11.09
C VAL A 269 16.66 -7.85 11.33
N LEU A 270 15.89 -6.82 11.72
CA LEU A 270 14.44 -6.90 11.85
C LEU A 270 13.75 -6.23 10.65
N ILE A 271 12.77 -6.89 10.07
CA ILE A 271 12.02 -6.43 8.90
C ILE A 271 10.55 -6.31 9.27
N MET A 272 9.94 -5.15 9.00
CA MET A 272 8.50 -4.90 9.11
C MET A 272 8.07 -3.88 8.07
N HIS A 273 6.80 -3.81 7.69
CA HIS A 273 6.38 -2.88 6.64
C HIS A 273 6.50 -1.39 7.06
N GLY A 274 5.84 -1.03 8.17
CA GLY A 274 5.82 0.33 8.73
C GLY A 274 7.09 0.69 9.47
N GLY A 275 7.22 0.30 10.75
CA GLY A 275 8.40 0.66 11.54
C GLY A 275 8.30 0.36 13.04
N LEU A 276 8.78 1.29 13.86
CA LEU A 276 8.92 1.15 15.31
C LEU A 276 7.81 1.81 16.13
N PHE A 277 7.81 1.45 17.41
CA PHE A 277 6.71 1.64 18.34
C PHE A 277 6.57 3.05 18.90
N SER A 278 5.31 3.44 19.11
CA SER A 278 4.89 4.64 19.85
C SER A 278 5.30 4.62 21.32
N GLU A 279 5.54 3.43 21.88
CA GLU A 279 6.00 3.20 23.25
C GLU A 279 7.48 2.75 23.28
N ASP A 280 8.19 3.05 24.37
CA ASP A 280 9.52 2.49 24.63
C ASP A 280 9.41 1.18 25.41
N GLY A 281 10.40 0.30 25.24
CA GLY A 281 10.51 -0.93 26.03
C GLY A 281 10.04 -2.22 25.33
N VAL A 282 9.36 -2.10 24.19
CA VAL A 282 8.92 -3.22 23.34
C VAL A 282 10.10 -4.11 22.93
N THR A 283 9.88 -5.41 22.97
CA THR A 283 10.85 -6.46 22.66
C THR A 283 10.39 -7.36 21.50
N LEU A 284 11.31 -8.17 20.95
CA LEU A 284 10.97 -9.21 19.97
C LEU A 284 9.94 -10.23 20.52
N ASP A 285 9.93 -10.47 21.83
CA ASP A 285 8.97 -11.38 22.47
C ASP A 285 7.55 -10.79 22.51
N ASP A 286 7.43 -9.47 22.70
CA ASP A 286 6.15 -8.78 22.59
C ASP A 286 5.58 -8.88 21.17
N ILE A 287 6.43 -8.78 20.13
CA ILE A 287 6.02 -8.96 18.73
C ILE A 287 5.53 -10.41 18.48
N ARG A 288 6.23 -11.43 19.00
CA ARG A 288 5.80 -12.84 18.89
C ARG A 288 4.39 -13.07 19.46
N LYS A 289 4.04 -12.36 20.54
CA LYS A 289 2.79 -12.49 21.29
C LYS A 289 1.60 -11.73 20.70
N ILE A 290 1.77 -10.93 19.64
CA ILE A 290 0.66 -10.21 19.01
C ILE A 290 -0.32 -11.19 18.34
N GLU A 291 -1.58 -11.14 18.79
CA GLU A 291 -2.73 -11.77 18.14
C GLU A 291 -3.05 -11.04 16.82
N ARG A 292 -2.42 -11.46 15.72
CA ARG A 292 -2.46 -10.76 14.43
C ARG A 292 -3.69 -11.05 13.56
N ASN A 293 -4.43 -12.13 13.86
CA ASN A 293 -5.55 -12.68 13.08
C ASN A 293 -6.84 -11.87 13.22
N ARG A 294 -6.74 -10.60 12.83
CA ARG A 294 -7.75 -9.54 12.95
C ARG A 294 -7.35 -8.35 12.07
N GLN A 295 -8.26 -7.40 11.89
CA GLN A 295 -7.90 -6.06 11.43
C GLN A 295 -7.03 -5.34 12.48
N PRO A 296 -6.06 -4.50 12.07
CA PRO A 296 -5.21 -3.78 13.01
C PRO A 296 -6.02 -2.78 13.85
N PRO A 297 -5.66 -2.57 15.13
CA PRO A 297 -6.25 -1.54 15.98
C PRO A 297 -5.83 -0.13 15.55
N ASP A 298 -6.56 0.89 16.02
CA ASP A 298 -6.27 2.31 15.77
C ASP A 298 -4.90 2.78 16.34
N SER A 299 -4.33 2.02 17.29
CA SER A 299 -3.04 2.31 17.94
C SER A 299 -2.43 1.05 18.59
N GLY A 300 -1.16 1.12 18.99
CA GLY A 300 -0.43 0.05 19.67
C GLY A 300 0.43 -0.82 18.73
N PRO A 301 1.10 -1.87 19.23
CA PRO A 301 2.21 -2.50 18.52
C PRO A 301 1.90 -3.05 17.12
N MET A 302 0.72 -3.66 16.93
CA MET A 302 0.28 -4.13 15.60
C MET A 302 0.01 -2.98 14.63
N CYS A 303 -0.46 -1.84 15.12
CA CYS A 303 -0.66 -0.64 14.32
C CYS A 303 0.69 -0.04 13.91
N ASP A 304 1.62 0.08 14.87
CA ASP A 304 2.92 0.72 14.68
C ASP A 304 3.83 -0.03 13.70
N LEU A 305 3.80 -1.38 13.74
CA LEU A 305 4.50 -2.24 12.77
C LEU A 305 4.04 -2.04 11.32
N LEU A 306 2.82 -1.52 11.10
CA LEU A 306 2.22 -1.33 9.78
C LEU A 306 2.18 0.14 9.32
N TRP A 307 2.20 1.11 10.24
CA TRP A 307 1.86 2.51 9.93
C TRP A 307 2.88 3.58 10.36
N SER A 308 3.89 3.22 11.14
CA SER A 308 4.86 4.21 11.63
C SER A 308 5.90 4.59 10.57
N ASP A 309 6.42 5.82 10.66
CA ASP A 309 7.47 6.35 9.79
C ASP A 309 8.69 6.85 10.59
N PRO A 310 9.91 6.74 10.05
CA PRO A 310 11.07 7.42 10.63
C PRO A 310 10.94 8.95 10.53
N GLN A 311 11.53 9.68 11.48
CA GLN A 311 11.70 11.14 11.44
C GLN A 311 13.16 11.53 11.73
N PRO A 312 13.72 12.57 11.08
CA PRO A 312 15.12 12.93 11.26
C PRO A 312 15.44 13.46 12.66
N GLN A 313 14.48 14.09 13.35
CA GLN A 313 14.66 14.61 14.71
C GLN A 313 14.40 13.54 15.79
N ASN A 314 15.08 13.67 16.93
CA ASN A 314 14.90 12.77 18.09
C ASN A 314 13.46 12.80 18.64
N GLY A 315 13.12 11.75 19.40
CA GLY A 315 11.85 11.58 20.09
C GLY A 315 10.78 10.93 19.22
N ARG A 316 9.52 11.28 19.47
CA ARG A 316 8.36 10.81 18.70
C ARG A 316 7.43 11.97 18.39
N SER A 317 6.75 11.90 17.24
CA SER A 317 5.69 12.84 16.85
C SER A 317 4.41 12.10 16.48
N VAL A 318 3.28 12.80 16.45
CA VAL A 318 2.05 12.27 15.83
C VAL A 318 2.32 12.04 14.34
N SER A 319 1.98 10.85 13.84
CA SER A 319 2.24 10.50 12.45
C SER A 319 1.58 11.48 11.47
N LYS A 320 2.32 11.85 10.42
CA LYS A 320 1.78 12.57 9.24
C LYS A 320 0.56 11.86 8.64
N ARG A 321 0.47 10.53 8.78
CA ARG A 321 -0.62 9.68 8.31
C ARG A 321 -1.86 9.75 9.19
N GLY A 322 -1.79 10.29 10.40
CA GLY A 322 -2.92 10.41 11.33
C GLY A 322 -3.30 9.12 12.07
N VAL A 323 -2.44 8.11 11.97
CA VAL A 323 -2.49 6.79 12.62
C VAL A 323 -1.05 6.40 12.99
N SER A 324 -0.83 5.73 14.11
CA SER A 324 0.51 5.50 14.70
C SER A 324 1.32 6.80 14.91
N CYS A 325 2.66 6.69 14.96
CA CYS A 325 3.60 7.74 15.29
C CYS A 325 4.70 7.90 14.23
N GLN A 326 5.49 8.97 14.39
CA GLN A 326 6.83 9.07 13.82
C GLN A 326 7.87 8.82 14.91
N PHE A 327 8.98 8.13 14.58
CA PHE A 327 10.04 7.78 15.53
C PHE A 327 11.42 8.28 15.10
N GLY A 328 12.18 8.86 16.04
CA GLY A 328 13.51 9.41 15.80
C GLY A 328 14.66 8.40 15.85
N PRO A 329 15.89 8.83 15.51
CA PRO A 329 17.07 7.95 15.53
C PRO A 329 17.42 7.45 16.93
N ASP A 330 17.09 8.20 17.98
CA ASP A 330 17.22 7.78 19.38
C ASP A 330 16.27 6.61 19.73
N VAL A 331 15.05 6.60 19.19
CA VAL A 331 14.08 5.50 19.34
C VAL A 331 14.61 4.24 18.66
N THR A 332 15.07 4.36 17.40
CA THR A 332 15.67 3.24 16.66
C THR A 332 16.89 2.68 17.40
N LYS A 333 17.79 3.54 17.86
CA LYS A 333 18.97 3.13 18.62
C LYS A 333 18.58 2.35 19.90
N ARG A 334 17.70 2.89 20.74
CA ARG A 334 17.25 2.21 21.98
C ARG A 334 16.60 0.86 21.71
N PHE A 335 15.76 0.76 20.69
CA PHE A 335 15.08 -0.49 20.36
C PHE A 335 16.08 -1.57 19.89
N LEU A 336 17.02 -1.20 19.01
CA LEU A 336 18.05 -2.11 18.52
C LEU A 336 18.98 -2.59 19.64
N GLU A 337 19.49 -1.68 20.46
CA GLU A 337 20.35 -2.01 21.61
C GLU A 337 19.65 -2.95 22.60
N ARG A 338 18.39 -2.68 22.94
CA ARG A 338 17.57 -3.51 23.85
C ARG A 338 17.37 -4.94 23.32
N ASN A 339 17.18 -5.08 22.01
CA ASN A 339 16.90 -6.36 21.36
C ASN A 339 18.13 -7.04 20.75
N ARG A 340 19.33 -6.45 20.92
CA ARG A 340 20.62 -6.93 20.36
C ARG A 340 20.65 -7.02 18.82
N LEU A 341 19.81 -6.22 18.18
CA LEU A 341 19.72 -6.05 16.74
C LEU A 341 20.72 -4.98 16.26
N GLU A 342 21.00 -4.97 14.96
CA GLU A 342 21.94 -4.04 14.31
C GLU A 342 21.23 -3.08 13.34
N LEU A 343 20.14 -3.55 12.71
CA LEU A 343 19.45 -2.86 11.62
C LEU A 343 17.94 -3.15 11.65
N ILE A 344 17.13 -2.15 11.28
CA ILE A 344 15.77 -2.39 10.76
C ILE A 344 15.69 -2.09 9.26
N ILE A 345 14.95 -2.93 8.53
CA ILE A 345 14.55 -2.69 7.14
C ILE A 345 13.03 -2.56 7.11
N ARG A 346 12.53 -1.52 6.43
CA ARG A 346 11.10 -1.23 6.28
C ARG A 346 10.76 -0.73 4.90
N SER A 347 9.48 -0.53 4.60
CA SER A 347 9.00 -0.14 3.26
C SER A 347 8.13 1.12 3.33
N HIS A 348 6.83 1.08 2.97
CA HIS A 348 5.75 2.02 3.34
C HIS A 348 5.88 3.48 2.86
N GLU A 349 7.05 3.92 2.39
CA GLU A 349 7.30 5.25 1.84
C GLU A 349 8.00 5.15 0.49
N VAL A 350 7.38 5.74 -0.53
CA VAL A 350 8.02 5.96 -1.83
C VAL A 350 9.28 6.82 -1.66
N LYS A 351 10.41 6.32 -2.15
CA LYS A 351 11.70 7.03 -2.19
C LYS A 351 12.11 7.25 -3.66
N PRO A 352 12.64 8.43 -4.05
CA PRO A 352 13.00 8.70 -5.45
C PRO A 352 13.97 7.67 -6.05
N GLU A 353 14.92 7.21 -5.24
CA GLU A 353 15.94 6.22 -5.61
C GLU A 353 15.53 4.77 -5.29
N GLY A 354 14.27 4.52 -4.91
CA GLY A 354 13.76 3.21 -4.53
C GLY A 354 14.23 2.70 -3.16
N TYR A 355 15.13 3.41 -2.49
CA TYR A 355 15.55 3.15 -1.11
C TYR A 355 15.99 4.46 -0.41
N GLU A 356 16.16 4.41 0.91
CA GLU A 356 16.77 5.47 1.72
C GLU A 356 17.43 4.86 2.97
N VAL A 357 18.56 5.43 3.40
CA VAL A 357 19.29 5.02 4.61
C VAL A 357 19.24 6.16 5.62
N ALA A 358 18.62 5.90 6.78
CA ALA A 358 18.37 6.87 7.84
C ALA A 358 18.92 6.40 9.20
N HIS A 359 18.86 7.29 10.19
CA HIS A 359 19.20 7.03 11.60
C HIS A 359 20.62 6.46 11.80
N ASP A 360 21.61 7.10 11.18
CA ASP A 360 23.02 6.68 11.10
C ASP A 360 23.21 5.25 10.57
N GLY A 361 22.42 4.85 9.57
CA GLY A 361 22.50 3.52 8.95
C GLY A 361 21.67 2.44 9.63
N ARG A 362 20.91 2.78 10.69
CA ARG A 362 20.13 1.82 11.49
C ARG A 362 18.69 1.62 11.03
N CYS A 363 18.17 2.50 10.18
CA CYS A 363 16.82 2.39 9.61
C CYS A 363 16.91 2.52 8.09
N VAL A 364 16.60 1.44 7.38
CA VAL A 364 16.63 1.40 5.91
C VAL A 364 15.21 1.30 5.37
N THR A 365 14.86 2.16 4.40
CA THR A 365 13.63 2.04 3.61
C THR A 365 13.95 1.38 2.27
N VAL A 366 13.14 0.40 1.84
CA VAL A 366 13.17 -0.22 0.50
C VAL A 366 11.77 -0.14 -0.12
N PHE A 367 11.68 0.19 -1.41
CA PHE A 367 10.41 0.39 -2.10
C PHE A 367 10.50 -0.19 -3.52
N SER A 368 9.61 -1.12 -3.88
CA SER A 368 9.75 -1.95 -5.09
C SER A 368 8.69 -1.66 -6.18
N ALA A 369 7.95 -0.55 -6.06
CA ALA A 369 7.02 -0.06 -7.07
C ALA A 369 7.63 1.13 -7.86
N PRO A 370 8.38 0.90 -8.95
CA PRO A 370 8.96 1.99 -9.74
C PRO A 370 7.87 2.78 -10.49
N ASN A 371 8.11 4.07 -10.72
CA ASN A 371 7.13 5.04 -11.26
C ASN A 371 5.74 4.88 -10.60
N TYR A 372 5.71 4.98 -9.27
CA TYR A 372 4.54 4.68 -8.47
C TYR A 372 3.28 5.42 -8.96
N CYS A 373 2.16 4.70 -9.05
CA CYS A 373 0.88 5.19 -9.58
C CYS A 373 0.98 5.84 -10.97
N ASP A 374 1.96 5.42 -11.79
CA ASP A 374 2.33 5.95 -13.10
C ASP A 374 2.60 7.48 -13.13
N GLN A 375 2.89 8.08 -11.97
CA GLN A 375 2.99 9.54 -11.79
C GLN A 375 4.23 10.01 -11.04
N MET A 376 4.81 9.19 -10.16
CA MET A 376 5.85 9.64 -9.24
C MET A 376 7.26 9.66 -9.83
N GLY A 377 7.52 8.94 -10.92
CA GLY A 377 8.82 8.92 -11.60
C GLY A 377 9.99 8.31 -10.81
N ASN A 378 9.73 7.73 -9.63
CA ASN A 378 10.75 7.10 -8.78
C ASN A 378 11.32 5.82 -9.40
N LYS A 379 12.55 5.47 -9.02
CA LYS A 379 13.07 4.10 -9.18
C LYS A 379 12.41 3.15 -8.17
N GLY A 380 12.46 1.87 -8.46
CA GLY A 380 12.27 0.80 -7.48
C GLY A 380 13.63 0.28 -7.03
N SER A 381 13.67 -0.40 -5.89
CA SER A 381 14.84 -1.21 -5.52
C SER A 381 14.44 -2.49 -4.78
N TYR A 382 15.38 -3.42 -4.69
CA TYR A 382 15.37 -4.55 -3.77
C TYR A 382 16.74 -4.69 -3.11
N ILE A 383 16.78 -5.28 -1.93
CA ILE A 383 18.00 -5.49 -1.13
C ILE A 383 18.46 -6.94 -1.26
N HIS A 384 19.78 -7.14 -1.29
CA HIS A 384 20.42 -8.41 -0.97
C HIS A 384 21.01 -8.38 0.43
N LEU A 385 20.71 -9.42 1.21
CA LEU A 385 21.38 -9.74 2.48
C LEU A 385 22.06 -11.09 2.33
N ARG A 386 23.25 -11.26 2.91
CA ARG A 386 24.04 -12.50 2.86
C ARG A 386 24.31 -12.99 4.28
N GLY A 387 24.29 -14.29 4.54
CA GLY A 387 24.49 -14.80 5.90
C GLY A 387 25.88 -14.49 6.48
N SER A 388 26.89 -14.34 5.63
CA SER A 388 28.25 -13.91 5.99
C SER A 388 28.39 -12.41 6.23
N ASP A 389 27.48 -11.59 5.68
CA ASP A 389 27.50 -10.13 5.78
C ASP A 389 26.09 -9.58 5.56
N LEU A 390 25.45 -9.17 6.66
CA LEU A 390 24.06 -8.68 6.67
C LEU A 390 23.95 -7.18 6.33
N ARG A 391 25.00 -6.57 5.78
CA ARG A 391 24.92 -5.21 5.21
C ARG A 391 24.01 -5.22 3.97
N PRO A 392 23.04 -4.30 3.86
CA PRO A 392 22.19 -4.17 2.67
C PRO A 392 22.98 -3.83 1.40
N ASP A 393 22.90 -4.71 0.41
CA ASP A 393 23.37 -4.50 -0.96
C ASP A 393 22.16 -4.08 -1.83
N PHE A 394 22.14 -2.84 -2.33
CA PHE A 394 20.95 -2.23 -2.95
C PHE A 394 20.98 -2.33 -4.48
N HIS A 395 19.96 -2.95 -5.07
CA HIS A 395 19.79 -3.08 -6.51
C HIS A 395 18.61 -2.23 -7.00
N GLN A 396 18.90 -1.18 -7.76
CA GLN A 396 17.88 -0.29 -8.34
C GLN A 396 17.36 -0.81 -9.68
N PHE A 397 16.09 -0.54 -9.97
CA PHE A 397 15.46 -0.80 -11.26
C PHE A 397 14.41 0.26 -11.62
N THR A 398 14.05 0.35 -12.90
CA THR A 398 13.05 1.28 -13.43
C THR A 398 11.77 0.55 -13.83
N ALA A 399 10.68 1.30 -14.02
CA ALA A 399 9.39 0.75 -14.40
C ALA A 399 9.42 0.18 -15.82
N VAL A 400 8.71 -0.92 -16.04
CA VAL A 400 8.53 -1.50 -17.37
C VAL A 400 7.18 -1.10 -17.99
N VAL A 401 7.10 -1.20 -19.32
CA VAL A 401 5.88 -0.90 -20.07
C VAL A 401 4.76 -1.87 -19.67
N ARG A 402 3.56 -1.31 -19.44
CA ARG A 402 2.33 -2.00 -19.05
C ARG A 402 1.24 -1.81 -20.11
N PRO A 403 0.26 -2.73 -20.22
CA PRO A 403 -0.98 -2.45 -20.94
C PRO A 403 -1.69 -1.21 -20.38
N GLN A 404 -2.40 -0.46 -21.23
CA GLN A 404 -3.12 0.76 -20.84
C GLN A 404 -4.38 0.46 -20.00
N ASN A 405 -4.19 0.05 -18.76
CA ASN A 405 -5.18 0.11 -17.70
C ASN A 405 -4.70 1.15 -16.69
N PRO A 406 -5.16 2.41 -16.75
CA PRO A 406 -4.67 3.45 -15.85
C PRO A 406 -4.87 3.04 -14.37
N PRO A 407 -3.97 3.45 -13.46
CA PRO A 407 -4.13 3.20 -12.03
C PRO A 407 -5.49 3.69 -11.56
N ARG A 408 -6.20 2.86 -10.80
CA ARG A 408 -7.52 3.24 -10.28
C ARG A 408 -7.34 4.34 -9.24
N ALA A 409 -7.59 5.58 -9.63
CA ALA A 409 -7.82 6.64 -8.68
C ALA A 409 -8.93 6.20 -7.71
N PRO A 410 -8.77 6.36 -6.38
CA PRO A 410 -9.76 5.92 -5.40
C PRO A 410 -11.13 6.55 -5.74
N PRO A 411 -12.24 5.77 -5.78
CA PRO A 411 -13.43 6.08 -6.56
C PRO A 411 -14.13 7.42 -6.25
N ASN A 412 -13.82 8.06 -5.11
CA ASN A 412 -14.43 9.31 -4.65
C ASN A 412 -13.55 10.57 -4.77
N LEU A 413 -12.29 10.48 -5.24
CA LEU A 413 -11.39 11.65 -5.29
C LEU A 413 -11.50 12.51 -6.56
N THR A 414 -12.17 12.02 -7.62
CA THR A 414 -12.29 12.75 -8.91
C THR A 414 -13.71 12.88 -9.46
N GLN A 415 -14.65 11.97 -9.14
CA GLN A 415 -15.98 11.97 -9.76
C GLN A 415 -17.02 12.92 -9.11
N GLY A 416 -16.62 13.70 -8.10
CA GLY A 416 -17.51 14.67 -7.43
C GLY A 416 -17.59 16.06 -8.08
N ILE A 417 -16.93 16.30 -9.22
CA ILE A 417 -16.86 17.63 -9.85
C ILE A 417 -17.64 17.64 -11.16
N PRO A 418 -18.85 18.24 -11.21
CA PRO A 418 -19.43 18.68 -12.47
C PRO A 418 -18.48 19.71 -13.09
N SER A 419 -18.13 19.53 -14.36
CA SER A 419 -17.34 20.52 -15.10
C SER A 419 -18.12 21.82 -15.18
N THR A 420 -17.74 22.84 -14.40
CA THR A 420 -18.28 24.20 -14.48
C THR A 420 -17.73 24.92 -15.71
N SER A 421 -18.03 24.38 -16.90
CA SER A 421 -17.93 25.08 -18.19
C SER A 421 -19.06 26.11 -18.28
N GLY A 422 -18.95 27.14 -17.44
CA GLY A 422 -20.00 28.13 -17.17
C GLY A 422 -19.41 29.40 -16.56
N ALA A 423 -18.25 29.84 -17.06
CA ALA A 423 -17.75 31.16 -16.73
C ALA A 423 -18.75 32.22 -17.26
N PRO A 424 -19.24 33.15 -16.42
CA PRO A 424 -19.97 34.29 -16.93
C PRO A 424 -19.04 35.09 -17.85
N LYS A 425 -19.49 35.36 -19.08
CA LYS A 425 -18.72 36.15 -20.04
C LYS A 425 -18.39 37.50 -19.41
N SER A 426 -17.13 37.90 -19.49
CA SER A 426 -16.71 39.25 -19.13
C SER A 426 -17.54 40.28 -19.92
N PRO A 427 -17.90 41.43 -19.32
CA PRO A 427 -18.48 42.52 -20.10
C PRO A 427 -17.51 42.91 -21.22
N ARG A 428 -18.07 43.21 -22.39
CA ARG A 428 -17.29 43.53 -23.60
C ARG A 428 -16.41 44.75 -23.35
N GLU A 429 -15.18 44.70 -23.84
CA GLU A 429 -14.35 45.89 -24.00
C GLU A 429 -15.08 46.92 -24.87
N PRO A 430 -15.04 48.23 -24.52
CA PRO A 430 -15.59 49.26 -25.38
C PRO A 430 -14.80 49.36 -26.68
N GLN A 431 -15.53 49.52 -27.79
CA GLN A 431 -14.95 49.59 -29.14
C GLN A 431 -14.04 50.82 -29.30
N ASN A 432 -12.96 50.66 -30.05
CA ASN A 432 -12.03 51.74 -30.40
C ASN A 432 -12.76 52.94 -31.04
N LEU A 433 -12.72 54.08 -30.36
CA LEU A 433 -12.98 55.38 -30.96
C LEU A 433 -11.68 55.91 -31.61
N PRO A 434 -11.73 56.51 -32.81
CA PRO A 434 -10.54 57.04 -33.45
C PRO A 434 -10.03 58.31 -32.74
N LEU A 435 -8.72 58.41 -32.57
CA LEU A 435 -8.05 59.62 -32.08
C LEU A 435 -8.18 60.76 -33.10
N PRO A 436 -8.46 62.00 -32.69
CA PRO A 436 -8.34 63.17 -33.55
C PRO A 436 -6.85 63.51 -33.80
N PRO A 437 -6.51 64.18 -34.92
CA PRO A 437 -5.13 64.46 -35.28
C PRO A 437 -4.48 65.51 -34.36
N SER A 438 -3.18 65.34 -34.13
CA SER A 438 -2.34 66.20 -33.28
C SER A 438 -2.02 67.56 -33.90
N ILE A 439 -2.22 68.62 -33.12
CA ILE A 439 -1.50 69.90 -33.14
C ILE A 439 -1.23 70.26 -31.67
#